data_AF-A0A6G3TIB1-F1
#
_entry.id   AF-A0A6G3TIB1-F1
#
_cell.length_a   1.000
_cell.length_b   1.000
_cell.length_c   1.000
_cell.angle_alpha   90.00
_cell.angle_beta   90.00
_cell.angle_gamma   90.00
#
_symmetry.space_group_name_H-M   'P 1'
#
loop_
_entity.id
_entity.type
_entity.pdbx_description
1 polymer ?
#
loop_
_entity_poly.entity_id
_entity_poly.type
_entity_poly.pdbx_seq_one_letter_code
_entity_poly.pdbx_strand_id
1 'polypeptide(L)'
;AEAARAAWRLGLPVVAKWSRPWLVPPGGGLRSTVLVRSAREAGELYLRAEEAGSRLLLQTFLPPGPDRDWFFHGYADRFGTVRAGGPGRKTRARPRGAGLTAVGRWTPNPQVQALAERVTAELGYRGVFDLDFRRCGTTGRYHLLDFNPRPGAQFRLFADTAGLDVVRALHLDLTHRPLPQGAPRPGRVFVVENYAPLSALRPARAGYGGRELAWHARDDRA
;
A
#
# COMPACT_ATOMS: atom_id res chain seq x y z
N ALA A 1 25.64 -17.30 5.42
CA ALA A 1 25.66 -18.11 4.17
C ALA A 1 24.27 -18.29 3.55
N GLU A 2 23.21 -18.48 4.35
CA GLU A 2 21.83 -18.68 3.83
C GLU A 2 21.29 -17.48 3.05
N ALA A 3 21.33 -16.27 3.62
CA ALA A 3 20.84 -15.06 2.95
C ALA A 3 21.54 -14.75 1.63
N ALA A 4 22.86 -14.98 1.56
CA ALA A 4 23.65 -14.85 0.33
C ALA A 4 23.16 -15.83 -0.76
N ARG A 5 22.91 -17.09 -0.42
CA ARG A 5 22.35 -18.09 -1.36
C ARG A 5 20.93 -17.73 -1.79
N ALA A 6 20.10 -17.24 -0.87
CA ALA A 6 18.75 -16.80 -1.17
C ALA A 6 18.75 -15.61 -2.14
N ALA A 7 19.64 -14.63 -1.95
CA ALA A 7 19.79 -13.50 -2.85
C ALA A 7 20.18 -13.93 -4.28
N TRP A 8 21.08 -14.90 -4.41
CA TRP A 8 21.42 -15.50 -5.71
C TRP A 8 20.22 -16.17 -6.39
N ARG A 9 19.45 -16.97 -5.65
CA ARG A 9 18.26 -17.66 -6.21
C ARG A 9 17.16 -16.69 -6.63
N LEU A 10 16.98 -15.58 -5.90
CA LEU A 10 15.96 -14.57 -6.21
C LEU A 10 16.33 -13.68 -7.40
N GLY A 11 17.60 -13.66 -7.79
CA GLY A 11 18.16 -12.78 -8.81
C GLY A 11 18.45 -11.38 -8.25
N LEU A 12 19.69 -10.93 -8.44
CA LEU A 12 20.11 -9.59 -8.00
C LEU A 12 19.68 -8.50 -8.99
N PRO A 13 19.38 -7.28 -8.52
CA PRO A 13 19.30 -6.90 -7.10
C PRO A 13 18.04 -7.47 -6.41
N VAL A 14 18.06 -7.60 -5.08
CA VAL A 14 16.92 -8.01 -4.26
C VAL A 14 16.48 -6.90 -3.32
N VAL A 15 15.21 -6.90 -2.91
CA VAL A 15 14.73 -6.01 -1.85
C VAL A 15 14.86 -6.74 -0.51
N ALA A 16 15.58 -6.14 0.42
CA ALA A 16 15.69 -6.60 1.79
C ALA A 16 14.78 -5.77 2.69
N LYS A 17 13.99 -6.43 3.53
CA LYS A 17 13.07 -5.80 4.50
C LYS A 17 13.22 -6.44 5.87
N TRP A 18 13.22 -5.62 6.91
CA TRP A 18 13.08 -6.13 8.28
C TRP A 18 11.61 -6.46 8.55
N SER A 19 11.34 -7.64 9.11
CA SER A 19 9.96 -8.10 9.38
C SER A 19 9.22 -7.26 10.41
N ARG A 20 9.96 -6.57 11.30
CA ARG A 20 9.41 -5.61 12.27
C ARG A 20 10.18 -4.30 12.17
N PRO A 21 9.93 -3.49 11.12
CA PRO A 21 10.76 -2.31 10.84
C PRO A 21 10.71 -1.25 11.95
N TRP A 22 9.71 -1.27 12.83
CA TRP A 22 9.60 -0.39 13.99
C TRP A 22 10.55 -0.73 15.16
N LEU A 23 11.22 -1.89 15.13
CA LEU A 23 12.24 -2.26 16.11
C LEU A 23 13.65 -1.83 15.69
N VAL A 24 13.84 -1.42 14.44
CA VAL A 24 15.16 -1.04 13.91
C VAL A 24 15.65 0.22 14.63
N PRO A 25 16.82 0.19 15.29
CA PRO A 25 17.30 1.32 16.08
C PRO A 25 17.52 2.58 15.24
N PRO A 26 17.00 3.76 15.67
CA PRO A 26 17.32 5.01 15.01
C PRO A 26 18.83 5.31 15.12
N GLY A 27 19.45 5.78 14.04
CA GLY A 27 20.88 6.14 14.02
C GLY A 27 21.85 4.97 13.84
N GLY A 28 21.43 3.70 13.94
CA GLY A 28 22.28 2.50 13.78
C GLY A 28 22.72 2.18 12.34
N GLY A 29 22.46 3.07 11.37
CA GLY A 29 22.81 2.85 9.95
C GLY A 29 21.98 1.77 9.23
N LEU A 30 21.10 1.04 9.93
CA LEU A 30 20.11 0.15 9.34
C LEU A 30 18.92 0.95 8.79
N ARG A 31 18.44 0.55 7.62
CA ARG A 31 17.17 1.06 7.05
C ARG A 31 16.15 -0.06 7.06
N SER A 32 14.87 0.29 7.22
CA SER A 32 13.75 -0.65 7.20
C SER A 32 13.63 -1.45 5.91
N THR A 33 14.00 -0.84 4.78
CA THR A 33 14.02 -1.47 3.45
C THR A 33 15.25 -1.01 2.67
N VAL A 34 15.96 -1.95 2.06
CA VAL A 34 17.20 -1.70 1.31
C VAL A 34 17.17 -2.46 -0.02
N LEU A 35 17.67 -1.84 -1.09
CA LEU A 35 17.98 -2.54 -2.33
C LEU A 35 19.38 -3.13 -2.22
N VAL A 36 19.48 -4.45 -2.22
CA VAL A 36 20.72 -5.21 -2.08
C VAL A 36 21.21 -5.64 -3.45
N ARG A 37 22.45 -5.29 -3.78
CA ARG A 37 23.03 -5.49 -5.12
C ARG A 37 24.01 -6.65 -5.19
N SER A 38 24.42 -7.19 -4.04
CA SER A 38 25.31 -8.35 -3.98
C SER A 38 24.87 -9.37 -2.94
N ALA A 39 25.24 -10.63 -3.16
CA ALA A 39 25.01 -11.69 -2.17
C ALA A 39 25.81 -11.46 -0.88
N ARG A 40 26.96 -10.77 -0.97
CA ARG A 40 27.77 -10.34 0.18
C ARG A 40 26.98 -9.37 1.05
N GLU A 41 26.43 -8.31 0.46
CA GLU A 41 25.57 -7.34 1.17
C GLU A 41 24.38 -8.03 1.86
N ALA A 42 23.74 -9.00 1.20
CA ALA A 42 22.66 -9.77 1.80
C ALA A 42 23.12 -10.56 3.04
N GLY A 43 24.33 -11.14 2.98
CA GLY A 43 24.95 -11.84 4.09
C GLY A 43 25.31 -10.90 5.25
N GLU A 44 25.89 -9.74 4.95
CA GLU A 44 26.26 -8.72 5.93
C GLU A 44 25.02 -8.16 6.65
N LEU A 45 23.94 -7.87 5.92
CA LEU A 45 22.67 -7.47 6.52
C LEU A 45 22.09 -8.57 7.41
N TYR A 46 22.13 -9.83 6.97
CA TYR A 46 21.60 -10.95 7.76
C TYR A 46 22.28 -11.10 9.12
N LEU A 47 23.59 -10.85 9.20
CA LEU A 47 24.34 -10.90 10.46
C LEU A 47 23.91 -9.81 11.45
N ARG A 48 23.22 -8.76 10.99
CA ARG A 48 22.71 -7.66 11.81
C ARG A 48 21.27 -7.87 12.27
N ALA A 49 20.72 -9.09 12.16
CA ALA A 49 19.34 -9.38 12.56
C ALA A 49 19.07 -9.16 14.05
N GLU A 50 20.06 -9.42 14.92
CA GLU A 50 19.95 -9.14 16.35
C GLU A 50 19.86 -7.63 16.62
N GLU A 51 20.73 -6.84 15.98
CA GLU A 51 20.68 -5.37 16.05
C GLU A 51 19.35 -4.83 15.54
N ALA A 52 18.79 -5.41 14.47
CA ALA A 52 17.49 -5.05 13.92
C ALA A 52 16.30 -5.52 14.78
N GLY A 53 16.53 -6.39 15.77
CA GLY A 53 15.49 -7.00 16.60
C GLY A 53 14.46 -7.84 15.84
N SER A 54 14.75 -8.24 14.60
CA SER A 54 13.77 -8.94 13.75
C SER A 54 14.39 -9.72 12.59
N ARG A 55 13.60 -10.61 11.98
CA ARG A 55 14.05 -11.42 10.83
C ARG A 55 14.19 -10.56 9.57
N LEU A 56 15.20 -10.87 8.76
CA LEU A 56 15.41 -10.32 7.43
C LEU A 56 14.58 -11.07 6.39
N LEU A 57 13.82 -10.35 5.59
CA LEU A 57 13.07 -10.86 4.44
C LEU A 57 13.76 -10.42 3.15
N LEU A 58 13.94 -11.33 2.21
CA LEU A 58 14.44 -11.03 0.86
C LEU A 58 13.33 -11.27 -0.16
N GLN A 59 13.11 -10.30 -1.04
CA GLN A 59 12.11 -10.34 -2.09
C GLN A 59 12.77 -10.06 -3.44
N THR A 60 12.33 -10.72 -4.51
CA THR A 60 12.76 -10.38 -5.88
C THR A 60 12.44 -8.91 -6.16
N PHE A 61 13.42 -8.17 -6.68
CA PHE A 61 13.20 -6.79 -7.07
C PHE A 61 12.39 -6.73 -8.37
N LEU A 62 11.24 -6.06 -8.31
CA LEU A 62 10.45 -5.71 -9.49
C LEU A 62 10.76 -4.26 -9.89
N PRO A 63 11.39 -4.02 -11.07
CA PRO A 63 11.78 -2.68 -11.48
C PRO A 63 10.57 -1.73 -11.55
N PRO A 64 10.76 -0.46 -11.13
CA PRO A 64 9.71 0.55 -11.27
C PRO A 64 9.35 0.77 -12.75
N GLY A 65 8.19 1.35 -12.99
CA GLY A 65 7.74 1.68 -14.33
C GLY A 65 6.33 2.26 -14.32
N PRO A 66 5.88 2.81 -15.46
CA PRO A 66 4.54 3.37 -15.60
C PRO A 66 3.49 2.28 -15.34
N ASP A 67 2.42 2.67 -14.64
CA ASP A 67 1.25 1.82 -14.36
C ASP A 67 1.55 0.49 -13.64
N ARG A 68 2.69 0.41 -12.92
CA ARG A 68 3.09 -0.79 -12.18
C ARG A 68 2.67 -0.80 -10.73
N ASP A 69 2.54 0.37 -10.10
CA ASP A 69 2.30 0.48 -8.66
C ASP A 69 0.81 0.66 -8.35
N TRP A 70 0.25 -0.32 -7.65
CA TRP A 70 -1.16 -0.40 -7.30
C TRP A 70 -1.30 -0.57 -5.80
N PHE A 71 -2.45 -0.18 -5.28
CA PHE A 71 -2.84 -0.43 -3.90
C PHE A 71 -4.30 -0.84 -3.86
N PHE A 72 -4.70 -1.50 -2.79
CA PHE A 72 -6.10 -1.82 -2.52
C PHE A 72 -6.37 -1.52 -1.05
N HIS A 73 -7.29 -0.60 -0.78
CA HIS A 73 -7.80 -0.44 0.57
C HIS A 73 -9.13 -1.15 0.66
N GLY A 74 -9.35 -1.87 1.75
CA GLY A 74 -10.57 -2.62 1.94
C GLY A 74 -11.04 -2.60 3.38
N TYR A 75 -12.32 -2.87 3.54
CA TYR A 75 -12.91 -3.28 4.81
C TYR A 75 -13.56 -4.65 4.63
N ALA A 76 -13.08 -5.64 5.37
CA ALA A 76 -13.69 -6.96 5.49
C ALA A 76 -14.61 -7.00 6.71
N ASP A 77 -15.88 -7.32 6.50
CA ASP A 77 -16.90 -7.36 7.55
C ASP A 77 -16.69 -8.52 8.54
N ARG A 78 -17.54 -8.60 9.57
CA ARG A 78 -17.52 -9.72 10.54
C ARG A 78 -17.67 -11.12 9.92
N PHE A 79 -18.11 -11.23 8.67
CA PHE A 79 -18.25 -12.48 7.92
C PHE A 79 -17.08 -12.73 6.95
N GLY A 80 -16.07 -11.85 6.94
CA GLY A 80 -14.90 -11.94 6.06
C GLY A 80 -15.16 -11.48 4.62
N THR A 81 -16.30 -10.84 4.34
CA THR A 81 -16.62 -10.30 3.01
C THR A 81 -16.11 -8.87 2.88
N VAL A 82 -15.41 -8.54 1.79
CA VAL A 82 -15.00 -7.15 1.51
C VAL A 82 -16.22 -6.31 1.15
N ARG A 83 -16.55 -5.30 1.96
CA ARG A 83 -17.76 -4.46 1.81
C ARG A 83 -17.52 -3.03 1.36
N ALA A 84 -16.31 -2.52 1.55
CA ALA A 84 -15.95 -1.16 1.17
C ALA A 84 -14.50 -1.08 0.72
N GLY A 85 -14.18 -0.03 -0.04
CA GLY A 85 -12.84 0.20 -0.56
C GLY A 85 -12.73 -0.08 -2.06
N GLY A 86 -11.51 -0.33 -2.53
CA GLY A 86 -11.25 -0.67 -3.92
C GLY A 86 -9.80 -0.50 -4.35
N PRO A 87 -9.51 -0.78 -5.63
CA PRO A 87 -8.20 -0.61 -6.20
C PRO A 87 -7.89 0.86 -6.53
N GLY A 88 -6.67 1.26 -6.21
CA GLY A 88 -6.08 2.54 -6.58
C GLY A 88 -4.74 2.36 -7.28
N ARG A 89 -4.37 3.34 -8.10
CA ARG A 89 -3.09 3.37 -8.79
C ARG A 89 -2.22 4.48 -8.20
N LYS A 90 -0.97 4.15 -7.87
CA LYS A 90 0.03 5.15 -7.46
C LYS A 90 0.49 5.86 -8.73
N THR A 91 0.10 7.13 -8.88
CA THR A 91 0.55 7.96 -10.01
C THR A 91 1.86 8.68 -9.69
N ARG A 92 2.15 8.87 -8.39
CA ARG A 92 3.43 9.36 -7.87
C ARG A 92 3.76 8.66 -6.56
N ALA A 93 5.04 8.30 -6.40
CA ALA A 93 5.59 7.76 -5.16
C ALA A 93 6.72 8.66 -4.62
N ARG A 94 6.93 8.66 -3.30
CA ARG A 94 8.09 9.30 -2.66
C ARG A 94 8.79 8.30 -1.73
N PRO A 95 10.09 7.97 -1.96
CA PRO A 95 10.90 8.34 -3.11
C PRO A 95 10.38 7.81 -4.46
N ARG A 96 10.88 8.38 -5.58
CA ARG A 96 10.45 7.99 -6.94
C ARG A 96 10.81 6.53 -7.21
N GLY A 97 9.85 5.74 -7.69
CA GLY A 97 10.04 4.32 -8.06
C GLY A 97 10.06 3.33 -6.89
N ALA A 98 10.20 3.79 -5.66
CA ALA A 98 10.10 2.97 -4.46
C ALA A 98 9.69 3.88 -3.30
N GLY A 99 8.48 3.72 -2.77
CA GLY A 99 8.07 4.50 -1.60
C GLY A 99 6.57 4.67 -1.42
N LEU A 100 6.25 5.58 -0.50
CA LEU A 100 4.89 5.92 -0.10
C LEU A 100 4.10 6.51 -1.26
N THR A 101 2.79 6.26 -1.30
CA THR A 101 1.89 6.89 -2.26
C THR A 101 1.85 8.39 -2.01
N ALA A 102 2.46 9.16 -2.91
CA ALA A 102 2.42 10.62 -2.87
C ALA A 102 1.15 11.15 -3.57
N VAL A 103 0.74 10.48 -4.66
CA VAL A 103 -0.52 10.74 -5.35
C VAL A 103 -1.16 9.42 -5.77
N GLY A 104 -2.34 9.15 -5.22
CA GLY A 104 -3.17 7.99 -5.54
C GLY A 104 -4.39 8.38 -6.37
N ARG A 105 -4.84 7.49 -7.26
CA ARG A 105 -6.07 7.67 -8.03
C ARG A 105 -6.93 6.42 -7.92
N TRP A 106 -8.21 6.58 -7.57
CA TRP A 106 -9.17 5.47 -7.61
C TRP A 106 -9.30 5.01 -9.05
N THR A 107 -8.83 3.79 -9.32
CA THR A 107 -8.73 3.25 -10.68
C THR A 107 -9.19 1.80 -10.66
N PRO A 108 -10.30 1.46 -11.35
CA PRO A 108 -10.78 0.09 -11.43
C PRO A 108 -9.70 -0.86 -11.94
N ASN A 109 -9.59 -2.01 -11.29
CA ASN A 109 -8.69 -3.09 -11.68
C ASN A 109 -9.25 -4.41 -11.14
N PRO A 110 -10.01 -5.16 -11.95
CA PRO A 110 -10.64 -6.40 -11.53
C PRO A 110 -9.64 -7.46 -11.02
N GLN A 111 -8.42 -7.48 -11.57
CA GLN A 111 -7.40 -8.44 -11.16
C GLN A 111 -6.87 -8.15 -9.75
N VAL A 112 -6.58 -6.87 -9.46
CA VAL A 112 -6.15 -6.46 -8.11
C VAL A 112 -7.28 -6.67 -7.10
N GLN A 113 -8.53 -6.38 -7.47
CA GLN A 113 -9.69 -6.64 -6.63
C GLN A 113 -9.83 -8.13 -6.28
N ALA A 114 -9.81 -9.01 -7.28
CA ALA A 114 -9.92 -10.45 -7.06
C ALA A 114 -8.76 -11.00 -6.20
N LEU A 115 -7.54 -10.47 -6.36
CA LEU A 115 -6.39 -10.84 -5.53
C LEU A 115 -6.56 -10.39 -4.08
N ALA A 116 -7.05 -9.16 -3.86
CA ALA A 116 -7.31 -8.61 -2.53
C ALA A 116 -8.42 -9.38 -1.80
N GLU A 117 -9.53 -9.67 -2.47
CA GLU A 117 -10.63 -10.47 -1.92
C GLU A 117 -10.16 -11.89 -1.59
N ARG A 118 -9.39 -12.52 -2.48
CA ARG A 118 -8.84 -13.87 -2.26
C ARG A 118 -7.92 -13.92 -1.04
N VAL A 119 -6.91 -13.06 -0.95
CA VAL A 119 -5.97 -13.11 0.17
C VAL A 119 -6.66 -12.81 1.50
N THR A 120 -7.62 -11.89 1.51
CA THR A 120 -8.41 -11.56 2.69
C THR A 120 -9.28 -12.74 3.14
N ALA A 121 -9.93 -13.44 2.19
CA ALA A 121 -10.74 -14.61 2.47
C ALA A 121 -9.91 -15.80 2.99
N GLU A 122 -8.80 -16.13 2.34
CA GLU A 122 -7.90 -17.23 2.73
C GLU A 122 -7.31 -17.02 4.13
N LEU A 123 -7.04 -15.76 4.51
CA LEU A 123 -6.58 -15.42 5.85
C LEU A 123 -7.70 -15.37 6.90
N GLY A 124 -8.97 -15.43 6.49
CA GLY A 124 -10.11 -15.16 7.37
C GLY A 124 -10.07 -13.75 7.98
N TYR A 125 -9.46 -12.79 7.29
CA TYR A 125 -9.18 -11.46 7.84
C TYR A 125 -10.47 -10.64 7.98
N ARG A 126 -10.59 -9.90 9.08
CA ARG A 126 -11.71 -9.01 9.39
C ARG A 126 -11.16 -7.67 9.86
N GLY A 127 -11.76 -6.58 9.40
CA GLY A 127 -11.28 -5.23 9.69
C GLY A 127 -10.79 -4.49 8.45
N VAL A 128 -10.16 -3.34 8.70
CA VAL A 128 -9.64 -2.47 7.65
C VAL A 128 -8.23 -2.88 7.26
N PHE A 129 -7.95 -2.94 5.97
CA PHE A 129 -6.64 -3.27 5.43
C PHE A 129 -6.24 -2.39 4.24
N ASP A 130 -4.93 -2.31 4.01
CA ASP A 130 -4.28 -1.66 2.88
C ASP A 130 -3.20 -2.61 2.30
N LEU A 131 -3.37 -2.99 1.04
CA LEU A 131 -2.46 -3.87 0.32
C LEU A 131 -1.70 -3.08 -0.73
N ASP A 132 -0.40 -3.30 -0.81
CA ASP A 132 0.43 -2.78 -1.88
C ASP A 132 0.72 -3.87 -2.91
N PHE A 133 0.50 -3.56 -4.19
CA PHE A 133 0.77 -4.46 -5.30
C PHE A 133 1.71 -3.83 -6.31
N ARG A 134 2.54 -4.66 -6.95
CA ARG A 134 3.31 -4.28 -8.13
C ARG A 134 3.06 -5.22 -9.29
N ARG A 135 2.74 -4.65 -10.45
CA ARG A 135 2.65 -5.36 -11.72
C ARG A 135 4.05 -5.62 -12.27
N CYS A 136 4.38 -6.88 -12.52
CA CYS A 136 5.60 -7.30 -13.17
C CYS A 136 5.62 -6.80 -14.62
N GLY A 137 6.68 -6.07 -15.01
CA GLY A 137 6.82 -5.55 -16.36
C GLY A 137 6.98 -6.61 -17.44
N THR A 138 7.50 -7.78 -17.08
CA THR A 138 7.76 -8.89 -18.02
C THR A 138 6.57 -9.84 -18.13
N THR A 139 6.00 -10.24 -16.99
CA THR A 139 4.92 -11.26 -16.97
C THR A 139 3.51 -10.65 -16.92
N GLY A 140 3.40 -9.35 -16.64
CA GLY A 140 2.12 -8.67 -16.44
C GLY A 140 1.38 -9.06 -15.15
N ARG A 141 1.88 -10.04 -14.38
CA ARG A 141 1.28 -10.50 -13.11
C ARG A 141 1.42 -9.47 -12.00
N TYR A 142 0.46 -9.44 -11.08
CA TYR A 142 0.48 -8.59 -9.89
C TYR A 142 1.06 -9.37 -8.71
N HIS A 143 2.01 -8.75 -8.01
CA HIS A 143 2.65 -9.32 -6.83
C HIS A 143 2.32 -8.46 -5.62
N LEU A 144 1.84 -9.09 -4.55
CA LEU A 144 1.63 -8.45 -3.25
C LEU A 144 2.99 -8.09 -2.64
N LEU A 145 3.17 -6.84 -2.26
CA LEU A 145 4.38 -6.32 -1.64
C LEU A 145 4.27 -6.34 -0.11
N ASP A 146 3.15 -5.83 0.42
CA ASP A 146 2.87 -5.69 1.84
C ASP A 146 1.36 -5.80 2.09
N PHE A 147 0.98 -6.45 3.19
CA PHE A 147 -0.37 -6.47 3.75
C PHE A 147 -0.35 -5.64 5.04
N ASN A 148 -1.03 -4.50 5.05
CA ASN A 148 -1.14 -3.64 6.23
C ASN A 148 -2.52 -3.82 6.87
N PRO A 149 -2.63 -4.45 8.05
CA PRO A 149 -3.91 -4.69 8.72
C PRO A 149 -4.42 -3.44 9.46
N ARG A 150 -4.48 -2.31 8.75
CA ARG A 150 -4.86 -0.99 9.27
C ARG A 150 -5.32 -0.08 8.12
N PRO A 151 -5.99 1.05 8.40
CA PRO A 151 -6.22 2.08 7.40
C PRO A 151 -4.90 2.58 6.78
N GLY A 152 -4.86 2.62 5.45
CA GLY A 152 -3.81 3.31 4.71
C GLY A 152 -4.05 4.83 4.68
N ALA A 153 -3.01 5.64 4.49
CA ALA A 153 -3.10 7.11 4.56
C ALA A 153 -4.13 7.70 3.58
N GLN A 154 -4.32 7.05 2.42
CA GLN A 154 -5.24 7.46 1.36
C GLN A 154 -6.63 6.82 1.44
N PHE A 155 -7.07 6.32 2.61
CA PHE A 155 -8.32 5.56 2.71
C PHE A 155 -9.58 6.33 2.29
N ARG A 156 -9.67 7.65 2.54
CA ARG A 156 -10.81 8.50 2.13
C ARG A 156 -10.96 8.62 0.61
N LEU A 157 -9.91 8.29 -0.16
CA LEU A 157 -9.99 8.15 -1.62
C LEU A 157 -11.15 7.25 -2.05
N PHE A 158 -11.45 6.24 -1.25
CA PHE A 158 -12.47 5.24 -1.53
C PHE A 158 -13.84 5.54 -0.91
N ALA A 159 -14.09 6.77 -0.46
CA ALA A 159 -15.45 7.19 -0.10
C ALA A 159 -16.33 7.20 -1.36
N ASP A 160 -17.35 6.36 -1.37
CA ASP A 160 -18.30 6.17 -2.47
C ASP A 160 -19.32 7.32 -2.59
N THR A 161 -20.35 7.17 -3.43
CA THR A 161 -21.41 8.20 -3.57
C THR A 161 -22.30 8.36 -2.33
N ALA A 162 -22.35 7.37 -1.44
CA ALA A 162 -23.03 7.47 -0.14
C ALA A 162 -22.08 7.98 0.97
N GLY A 163 -20.82 8.29 0.61
CA GLY A 163 -19.78 8.68 1.56
C GLY A 163 -19.30 7.53 2.44
N LEU A 164 -19.50 6.28 2.04
CA LEU A 164 -18.98 5.12 2.75
C LEU A 164 -17.51 4.92 2.38
N ASP A 165 -16.61 5.13 3.34
CA ASP A 165 -15.22 4.70 3.28
C ASP A 165 -14.99 3.49 4.20
N VAL A 166 -13.77 2.93 4.18
CA VAL A 166 -13.42 1.73 4.97
C VAL A 166 -13.53 1.93 6.48
N VAL A 167 -13.29 3.14 7.00
CA VAL A 167 -13.37 3.44 8.44
C VAL A 167 -14.83 3.61 8.86
N ARG A 168 -15.62 4.30 8.04
CA ARG A 168 -17.07 4.42 8.25
C ARG A 168 -17.75 3.05 8.16
N ALA A 169 -17.33 2.21 7.23
CA ALA A 169 -17.84 0.84 7.10
C ALA A 169 -17.52 0.00 8.34
N LEU A 170 -16.28 0.05 8.84
CA LEU A 170 -15.90 -0.57 10.11
C LEU A 170 -16.79 -0.11 11.26
N HIS A 171 -16.97 1.20 11.42
CA HIS A 171 -17.80 1.77 12.49
C HIS A 171 -19.25 1.28 12.42
N LEU A 172 -19.87 1.36 11.25
CA LEU A 172 -21.26 0.93 11.06
C LEU A 172 -21.41 -0.57 11.33
N ASP A 173 -20.50 -1.42 10.83
CA ASP A 173 -20.57 -2.86 11.05
C ASP A 173 -20.39 -3.22 12.54
N LEU A 174 -19.38 -2.65 13.22
CA LEU A 174 -19.13 -2.89 14.64
C LEU A 174 -20.26 -2.41 15.55
N THR A 175 -21.08 -1.48 15.07
CA THR A 175 -22.27 -0.96 15.79
C THR A 175 -23.57 -1.53 15.24
N HIS A 176 -23.49 -2.61 14.45
CA HIS A 176 -24.63 -3.33 13.87
C HIS A 176 -25.60 -2.46 13.06
N ARG A 177 -25.10 -1.37 12.47
CA ARG A 177 -25.87 -0.51 11.57
C ARG A 177 -25.69 -0.96 10.12
N PRO A 178 -26.72 -0.75 9.27
CA PRO A 178 -26.61 -1.08 7.86
C PRO A 178 -25.54 -0.23 7.18
N LEU A 179 -24.82 -0.85 6.24
CA LEU A 179 -23.91 -0.14 5.35
C LEU A 179 -24.73 0.52 4.23
N PRO A 180 -24.65 1.85 4.04
CA PRO A 180 -25.36 2.51 2.95
C PRO A 180 -24.81 2.01 1.61
N GLN A 181 -25.70 1.84 0.63
CA GLN A 181 -25.31 1.44 -0.72
C GLN A 181 -24.91 2.67 -1.54
N GLY A 182 -23.65 2.74 -1.93
CA GLY A 182 -23.13 3.75 -2.85
C GLY A 182 -22.42 3.12 -4.05
N ALA A 183 -22.25 3.91 -5.10
CA ALA A 183 -21.45 3.54 -6.26
C ALA A 183 -19.99 3.99 -6.07
N PRO A 184 -18.99 3.18 -6.48
CA PRO A 184 -17.61 3.62 -6.57
C PRO A 184 -17.47 4.92 -7.36
N ARG A 185 -16.46 5.73 -7.02
CA ARG A 185 -16.17 7.00 -7.71
C ARG A 185 -14.79 6.96 -8.40
N PRO A 186 -14.60 6.18 -9.48
CA PRO A 186 -13.36 6.18 -10.25
C PRO A 186 -12.90 7.58 -10.65
N GLY A 187 -11.60 7.78 -10.69
CA GLY A 187 -11.01 9.07 -11.10
C GLY A 187 -10.79 10.06 -9.97
N ARG A 188 -11.36 9.86 -8.78
CA ARG A 188 -10.97 10.61 -7.58
C ARG A 188 -9.46 10.51 -7.36
N VAL A 189 -8.84 11.61 -6.92
CA VAL A 189 -7.40 11.70 -6.69
C VAL A 189 -7.15 12.10 -5.24
N PHE A 190 -6.24 11.40 -4.57
CA PHE A 190 -5.77 11.72 -3.24
C PHE A 190 -4.31 12.16 -3.31
N VAL A 191 -3.97 13.28 -2.66
CA VAL A 191 -2.61 13.82 -2.61
C VAL A 191 -2.16 13.89 -1.15
N VAL A 192 -1.00 13.31 -0.88
CA VAL A 192 -0.35 13.37 0.43
C VAL A 192 0.64 14.54 0.41
N GLU A 193 0.20 15.71 0.87
CA GLU A 193 0.80 17.01 0.57
C GLU A 193 2.21 17.17 1.13
N ASN A 194 2.46 16.65 2.33
CA ASN A 194 3.80 16.61 2.93
C ASN A 194 4.81 15.80 2.08
N TYR A 195 4.34 14.88 1.24
CA TYR A 195 5.17 14.14 0.30
C TYR A 195 5.09 14.66 -1.15
N ALA A 196 4.18 15.58 -1.44
CA ALA A 196 3.91 16.04 -2.80
C ALA A 196 3.43 17.51 -2.88
N PRO A 197 4.15 18.48 -2.29
CA PRO A 197 3.64 19.85 -2.12
C PRO A 197 3.31 20.53 -3.45
N LEU A 198 4.15 20.33 -4.47
CA LEU A 198 3.89 20.83 -5.83
C LEU A 198 2.67 20.18 -6.52
N SER A 199 2.27 18.97 -6.09
CA SER A 199 1.07 18.30 -6.58
C SER A 199 -0.19 18.83 -5.91
N ALA A 200 -0.08 19.30 -4.65
CA ALA A 200 -1.17 19.94 -3.92
C ALA A 200 -1.51 21.32 -4.53
N LEU A 201 -0.50 22.07 -5.01
CA LEU A 201 -0.65 23.42 -5.56
C LEU A 201 -1.17 23.48 -7.01
N ARG A 202 -1.11 22.39 -7.79
CA ARG A 202 -1.60 22.39 -9.19
C ARG A 202 -3.13 22.52 -9.25
N PRO A 203 -3.74 23.09 -10.30
CA PRO A 203 -5.19 23.01 -10.48
C PRO A 203 -5.63 21.54 -10.61
N ALA A 204 -6.73 21.15 -9.95
CA ALA A 204 -7.36 19.87 -10.23
C ALA A 204 -7.85 19.90 -11.69
N ARG A 205 -7.43 18.93 -12.52
CA ARG A 205 -7.89 18.86 -13.91
C ARG A 205 -9.40 18.65 -13.92
N ALA A 206 -10.13 19.51 -14.63
CA ALA A 206 -11.56 19.36 -14.86
C ALA A 206 -11.85 17.96 -15.43
N GLY A 207 -12.90 17.29 -14.92
CA GLY A 207 -13.32 15.95 -15.36
C GLY A 207 -12.87 14.78 -14.49
N TYR A 208 -11.95 14.98 -13.54
CA TYR A 208 -11.63 13.97 -12.52
C TYR A 208 -12.37 14.32 -11.23
N GLY A 209 -13.04 13.35 -10.59
CA GLY A 209 -14.03 13.49 -9.49
C GLY A 209 -13.59 14.17 -8.18
N GLY A 210 -12.81 15.24 -8.24
CA GLY A 210 -12.23 15.96 -7.12
C GLY A 210 -10.82 15.48 -6.77
N ARG A 211 -9.99 16.42 -6.31
CA ARG A 211 -8.75 16.12 -5.59
C ARG A 211 -8.99 16.32 -4.10
N GLU A 212 -8.67 15.31 -3.32
CA GLU A 212 -8.68 15.35 -1.87
C GLU A 212 -7.24 15.34 -1.34
N LEU A 213 -7.08 15.93 -0.17
CA LEU A 213 -5.85 16.20 0.53
C LEU A 213 -5.78 15.28 1.75
N ALA A 214 -4.59 14.79 2.11
CA ALA A 214 -4.42 13.82 3.18
C ALA A 214 -4.45 14.45 4.57
N TRP A 215 -3.96 15.69 4.69
CA TRP A 215 -3.82 16.37 5.98
C TRP A 215 -4.77 17.55 6.14
N HIS A 216 -5.12 18.22 5.05
CA HIS A 216 -6.04 19.35 5.09
C HIS A 216 -7.43 18.94 4.63
N ALA A 217 -8.37 18.82 5.56
CA ALA A 217 -9.78 18.56 5.24
C ALA A 217 -10.59 19.87 5.37
N ARG A 218 -11.47 20.15 4.39
CA ARG A 218 -12.36 21.33 4.46
C ARG A 218 -13.45 21.19 5.53
N ASP A 219 -13.69 19.97 5.97
CA ASP A 219 -14.63 19.58 7.02
C ASP A 219 -13.97 19.46 8.40
N ASP A 220 -12.66 19.73 8.52
CA ASP A 220 -12.02 19.89 9.83
C ASP A 220 -12.62 21.11 10.52
N ARG A 221 -13.21 20.89 11.69
CA ARG A 221 -13.68 21.99 12.53
C ARG A 221 -12.47 22.76 13.04
N ALA A 222 -12.49 24.08 12.84
CA ALA A 222 -11.51 25.01 13.39
C ALA A 222 -11.48 24.96 14.93
#